data_AF-A0A1H0DF39-F1
#
_entry.id   AF-A0A1H0DF39-F1
#
_cell.length_a   1.000
_cell.length_b   1.000
_cell.length_c   1.000
_cell.angle_alpha   90.00
_cell.angle_beta   90.00
_cell.angle_gamma   90.00
#
_symmetry.space_group_name_H-M   'P 1'
#
loop_
_entity.id
_entity.type
_entity.pdbx_description
1 polymer ?
#
loop_
_entity_poly.entity_id
_entity_poly.type
_entity_poly.pdbx_seq_one_letter_code
_entity_poly.pdbx_strand_id
1 'polypeptide(L)' 'MVVWVVLVAVAGGVTVWMRDAAEPWGAYGWEEAGPTPSLPEGWESACAGATPDENGRSLCFVRTRR' A
#
# COMPACT_ATOMS: atom_id res chain seq x y z
N MET A 1 29.45 -4.52 -30.38
CA MET A 1 29.24 -4.82 -28.94
C MET A 1 29.13 -3.54 -28.11
N VAL A 2 30.16 -2.68 -28.08
CA VAL A 2 30.17 -1.44 -27.26
C VAL A 2 28.96 -0.55 -27.53
N VAL A 3 28.65 -0.28 -28.81
CA VAL A 3 27.48 0.53 -29.18
C VAL A 3 26.20 -0.05 -28.60
N TRP A 4 26.02 -1.36 -28.70
CA TRP A 4 24.83 -2.03 -28.16
C TRP A 4 24.73 -1.92 -26.64
N VAL A 5 25.85 -2.05 -25.92
CA VAL A 5 25.91 -1.86 -24.47
C VAL A 5 25.53 -0.43 -24.08
N VAL A 6 26.02 0.57 -24.83
CA VAL A 6 25.67 1.98 -24.60
C VAL A 6 24.18 2.21 -24.84
N LEU A 7 23.61 1.64 -25.90
CA LEU A 7 22.17 1.79 -26.16
C LEU A 7 21.30 1.17 -25.06
N VAL A 8 21.65 -0.02 -24.55
CA VAL A 8 20.93 -0.65 -23.44
C VAL A 8 21.07 0.16 -22.15
N ALA A 9 22.27 0.69 -21.86
CA ALA A 9 22.50 1.53 -20.69
C ALA A 9 21.68 2.83 -20.75
N VAL A 10 21.62 3.49 -21.91
CA VAL A 10 20.81 4.70 -22.11
C VAL A 10 19.32 4.38 -22.00
N ALA A 11 18.82 3.34 -22.67
CA ALA A 11 17.41 2.96 -22.62
C ALA A 11 16.97 2.53 -21.21
N GLY A 12 17.81 1.75 -20.51
CA GLY A 12 17.56 1.34 -19.13
C GLY A 12 17.61 2.52 -18.15
N GLY A 13 18.62 3.39 -18.29
CA GLY A 13 18.76 4.60 -17.47
C GLY A 13 17.59 5.57 -17.64
N VAL A 14 17.14 5.81 -18.88
CA VAL A 14 15.97 6.65 -19.19
C VAL A 14 14.69 6.04 -18.61
N THR A 15 14.53 4.71 -18.67
CA THR A 15 13.36 4.02 -18.10
C THR A 15 13.31 4.13 -16.58
N VAL A 16 14.47 3.99 -15.91
CA VAL A 16 14.56 4.16 -14.45
C VAL A 16 14.24 5.60 -14.06
N TRP A 17 14.78 6.58 -14.79
CA TRP A 17 14.49 8.00 -14.53
C TRP A 17 13.00 8.33 -14.74
N MET A 18 12.35 7.75 -15.76
CA MET A 18 10.91 7.90 -15.96
C MET A 18 10.06 7.24 -14.86
N ARG A 19 10.53 6.13 -14.25
CA ARG A 19 9.81 5.51 -13.13
C ARG A 19 9.90 6.31 -11.83
N ASP A 20 10.97 7.07 -11.65
CA ASP A 20 11.13 7.98 -10.52
C ASP A 20 10.27 9.25 -10.69
N ALA A 21 10.17 9.76 -11.92
CA ALA A 21 9.34 10.93 -12.26
C ALA A 21 7.85 10.61 -12.43
N ALA A 22 7.50 9.36 -12.74
CA ALA A 22 6.14 8.89 -12.57
C ALA A 22 5.89 8.79 -11.08
N GLU A 23 5.35 9.87 -10.50
CA GLU A 23 4.76 9.90 -9.16
C GLU A 23 4.15 8.51 -8.87
N PRO A 24 4.41 7.91 -7.69
CA PRO A 24 3.83 6.62 -7.36
C PRO A 24 2.35 6.74 -7.63
N TRP A 25 1.87 5.98 -8.63
CA TRP A 25 0.48 6.00 -9.07
C TRP A 25 -0.36 6.05 -7.82
N GLY A 26 -0.97 7.23 -7.58
CA GLY A 26 -1.35 7.70 -6.26
C GLY A 26 -1.93 6.55 -5.46
N ALA A 27 -1.32 6.27 -4.29
CA ALA A 27 -1.61 5.10 -3.48
C ALA A 27 -3.09 4.71 -3.62
N TYR A 28 -3.33 3.59 -4.31
CA TYR A 28 -4.66 3.04 -4.47
C TYR A 28 -5.25 2.85 -3.06
N GLY A 29 -6.09 3.77 -2.60
CA GLY A 29 -6.84 3.61 -1.35
C GLY A 29 -6.44 4.51 -0.18
N TRP A 30 -6.42 5.83 -0.36
CA TRP A 30 -7.10 6.65 0.65
C TRP A 30 -8.36 7.22 0.02
N GLU A 31 -9.38 6.38 -0.14
CA GLU A 31 -10.70 6.97 0.02
C GLU A 31 -10.72 7.45 1.47
N GLU A 32 -11.00 8.74 1.70
CA GLU A 32 -11.24 9.26 3.04
C GLU A 32 -12.12 8.25 3.75
N ALA A 33 -11.58 7.62 4.81
CA ALA A 33 -12.33 6.67 5.59
C ALA A 33 -13.56 7.43 6.09
N GLY A 34 -14.68 7.23 5.40
CA GLY A 34 -15.99 7.70 5.85
C GLY A 34 -16.13 7.28 7.31
N PRO A 35 -16.80 8.11 8.13
CA PRO A 35 -16.80 7.97 9.58
C PRO A 35 -16.89 6.50 9.96
N THR A 36 -15.84 6.01 10.65
CA THR A 36 -15.75 4.61 11.07
C THR A 36 -17.10 4.25 11.68
N PRO A 37 -17.81 3.22 11.14
CA PRO A 37 -19.14 2.90 11.64
C PRO A 37 -19.02 2.65 13.13
N SER A 38 -19.82 3.39 13.91
CA SER A 38 -19.81 3.26 15.36
C SER A 38 -20.16 1.82 15.72
N LEU A 39 -19.29 1.20 16.51
CA LEU A 39 -19.56 -0.13 17.04
C LEU A 39 -20.73 -0.04 18.03
N PRO A 40 -21.58 -1.08 18.13
CA PRO A 40 -22.60 -1.15 19.19
C PRO A 40 -21.97 -1.06 20.58
N GLU A 41 -22.70 -0.52 21.55
CA GLU A 41 -22.24 -0.42 22.94
C GLU A 41 -21.83 -1.81 23.47
N GLY A 42 -20.64 -1.89 24.10
CA GLY A 42 -20.08 -3.15 24.62
C GLY A 42 -19.21 -3.95 23.64
N TRP A 43 -18.96 -3.44 22.43
CA TRP A 43 -18.10 -4.09 21.44
C TRP A 43 -16.72 -3.42 21.38
N GLU A 44 -15.67 -4.24 21.26
CA GLU A 44 -14.29 -3.75 21.17
C GLU A 44 -13.63 -4.27 19.90
N SER A 45 -13.01 -3.38 19.11
CA SER A 45 -12.29 -3.76 17.89
C SER A 45 -10.81 -4.05 18.21
N ALA A 46 -10.31 -5.19 17.76
CA ALA A 46 -8.87 -5.49 17.81
C ALA A 46 -8.11 -4.85 16.63
N CYS A 47 -8.79 -4.07 15.79
CA CYS A 47 -8.27 -3.55 14.52
C CYS A 47 -7.11 -2.57 14.71
N ALA A 48 -7.10 -1.81 15.80
CA ALA A 48 -6.02 -0.86 16.08
C ALA A 48 -4.66 -1.54 16.34
N GLY A 49 -4.64 -2.84 16.68
CA GLY A 49 -3.43 -3.61 16.94
C GLY A 49 -3.12 -4.71 15.92
N ALA A 50 -3.90 -4.82 14.84
CA ALA A 50 -3.70 -5.87 13.85
C ALA A 50 -2.41 -5.63 13.06
N THR A 51 -1.44 -6.51 13.24
CA THR A 51 -0.19 -6.48 12.48
C THR A 51 -0.47 -7.01 11.06
N PRO A 52 -0.10 -6.27 10.00
CA PRO A 52 -0.25 -6.75 8.62
C PRO A 52 0.57 -8.01 8.37
N ASP A 53 0.08 -8.93 7.54
CA ASP A 53 0.86 -10.09 7.08
C ASP A 53 1.95 -9.67 6.08
N GLU A 54 2.75 -10.63 5.58
CA GLU A 54 3.81 -10.36 4.60
C GLU A 54 3.31 -9.71 3.30
N ASN A 55 2.01 -9.84 2.99
CA ASN A 55 1.35 -9.19 1.87
C ASN A 55 0.64 -7.87 2.24
N GLY A 56 0.82 -7.37 3.46
CA GLY A 56 0.22 -6.12 3.95
C GLY A 56 -1.28 -6.21 4.25
N ARG A 57 -1.86 -7.41 4.33
CA ARG A 57 -3.28 -7.61 4.68
C ARG A 57 -3.40 -7.78 6.19
N SER A 58 -4.30 -7.04 6.81
CA SER A 58 -4.67 -7.23 8.20
C SER A 58 -6.07 -7.85 8.27
N LEU A 59 -6.17 -9.02 8.91
CA LEU A 59 -7.46 -9.61 9.28
C LEU A 59 -7.79 -9.16 10.69
N CYS A 60 -8.95 -8.52 10.87
CA CYS A 60 -9.38 -8.04 12.17
C CYS A 60 -10.72 -8.68 12.55
N PHE A 61 -10.82 -9.16 13.79
CA PHE A 61 -12.02 -9.75 14.36
C PHE A 61 -12.67 -8.76 15.34
N VAL A 62 -14.00 -8.70 15.33
CA VAL A 62 -14.77 -7.92 16.30
C VAL A 62 -15.36 -8.88 17.32
N ARG A 63 -15.23 -8.55 18.62
CA ARG A 63 -15.78 -9.36 19.72
C ARG A 63 -16.60 -8.51 20.68
N THR A 64 -17.56 -9.14 21.34
CA THR A 64 -18.29 -8.55 22.46
C THR A 64 -17.41 -8.60 23.72
N ARG A 65 -17.38 -7.52 24.52
CA ARG A 65 -16.91 -7.61 25.91
C ARG A 65 -18.05 -8.24 26.71
N ARG A 66 -17.82 -9.43 27.24
CA ARG A 66 -18.73 -10.11 28.16
C ARG A 66 -18.48 -9.65 29.59
#